data_AF-A0A2N1MWM6-F1
#
_entry.id   AF-A0A2N1MWM6-F1
#
_cell.length_a   1.000
_cell.length_b   1.000
_cell.length_c   1.000
_cell.angle_alpha   90.00
_cell.angle_beta   90.00
_cell.angle_gamma   90.00
#
_symmetry.space_group_name_H-M   'P 1'
#
loop_
_entity.id
_entity.type
_entity.pdbx_description
1 polymer ?
#
loop_
_entity_poly.entity_id
_entity_poly.type
_entity_poly.pdbx_seq_one_letter_code
_entity_poly.pdbx_strand_id
1 'polypeptide(L)'
;IRHDLGRMNQVCTYCGSKFWMNEKDRRSTCVSPTFAVCCAKGKVNLPPLLQPPPYLMELYTLSGSTANSFRKNIRGYNSLLACTSFGANVNDEFQTRGVSNFSIHGQVYHLIGSLLPEEGQVPKFAQLYIYDTENEIRNRLNIMMHDIDSTILQNLQNMLDPINPYIQTFQQTRDIFQTSETSNVSMVIYSDRTQDLHRYNTPTSSDIAALMIGDGHDIEPLNRDILLRSYEGGLQRISELHPSYDPLHYILLFPKGDDGWHADIPLAGSTLRTRVTQMQFYSYRLQIRNGDWIQSAGRLYQQYIVDQYAKIEQNRLNYLR
;
A
#
# COMPACT_ATOMS: atom_id res chain seq x y z
N ILE A 1 35.11 -9.93 11.96
CA ILE A 1 34.27 -11.05 12.46
C ILE A 1 32.84 -10.76 12.02
N ARG A 2 32.22 -11.59 11.18
CA ARG A 2 30.78 -11.45 10.88
C ARG A 2 30.02 -11.88 12.13
N HIS A 3 29.16 -11.02 12.65
CA HIS A 3 28.27 -11.37 13.76
C HIS A 3 27.29 -12.44 13.26
N ASP A 4 27.30 -13.62 13.88
CA ASP A 4 26.42 -14.74 13.54
C ASP A 4 25.42 -14.98 14.69
N LEU A 5 24.13 -14.86 14.37
CA LEU A 5 23.01 -15.08 15.30
C LEU A 5 22.43 -16.50 15.21
N GLY A 6 23.01 -17.35 14.35
CA GLY A 6 22.51 -18.69 14.06
C GLY A 6 21.28 -18.70 13.15
N ARG A 7 20.57 -19.83 13.12
CA ARG A 7 19.37 -20.00 12.29
C ARG A 7 18.16 -19.30 12.91
N MET A 8 17.36 -18.64 12.06
CA MET A 8 16.05 -18.09 12.43
C MET A 8 14.99 -19.21 12.45
N ASN A 9 15.05 -20.08 13.46
CA ASN A 9 14.21 -21.28 13.56
C ASN A 9 13.31 -21.31 14.79
N GLN A 10 13.35 -20.29 15.64
CA GLN A 10 12.42 -20.19 16.77
C GLN A 10 11.08 -19.70 16.25
N VAL A 11 9.99 -20.34 16.67
CA VAL A 11 8.65 -20.04 16.16
C VAL A 11 7.77 -19.51 17.28
N CYS A 12 7.13 -18.37 17.07
CA CYS A 12 6.11 -17.84 17.97
C CYS A 12 4.92 -18.78 17.99
N THR A 13 4.56 -19.27 19.18
CA THR A 13 3.45 -20.22 19.39
C THR A 13 2.07 -19.64 19.05
N TYR A 14 1.93 -18.30 19.01
CA TYR A 14 0.65 -17.65 18.76
C TYR A 14 0.39 -17.35 17.28
N CYS A 15 1.40 -16.99 16.50
CA CYS A 15 1.22 -16.50 15.13
C CYS A 15 2.17 -17.11 14.10
N GLY A 16 3.01 -18.08 14.47
CA GLY A 16 3.88 -18.80 13.54
C GLY A 16 5.09 -18.01 13.03
N SER A 17 5.28 -16.78 13.49
CA SER A 17 6.45 -15.96 13.15
C SER A 17 7.78 -16.57 13.57
N LYS A 18 8.77 -16.48 12.71
CA LYS A 18 10.14 -16.94 12.94
C LYS A 18 11.01 -15.87 13.59
N PHE A 19 11.90 -16.30 14.47
CA PHE A 19 12.84 -15.48 15.23
C PHE A 19 14.19 -16.17 15.40
N TRP A 20 15.22 -15.38 15.65
CA TRP A 20 16.46 -15.85 16.26
C TRP A 20 16.29 -16.01 17.77
N MET A 21 17.02 -16.96 18.38
CA MET A 21 16.95 -17.19 19.83
C MET A 21 17.26 -15.93 20.66
N ASN A 22 18.15 -15.07 20.15
CA ASN A 22 18.54 -13.84 20.83
C ASN A 22 17.45 -12.76 20.84
N GLU A 23 16.40 -12.90 20.03
CA GLU A 23 15.24 -11.99 19.99
C GLU A 23 14.15 -12.35 21.01
N LYS A 24 14.35 -13.43 21.79
CA LYS A 24 13.40 -13.84 22.83
C LYS A 24 13.17 -12.71 23.85
N ASP A 25 11.99 -12.69 24.44
CA ASP A 25 11.68 -11.76 25.53
C ASP A 25 12.71 -11.90 26.65
N ARG A 26 13.18 -10.77 27.21
CA ARG A 26 14.22 -10.77 28.26
C ARG A 26 13.90 -11.68 29.46
N ARG A 27 12.61 -11.83 29.77
CA ARG A 27 12.11 -12.63 30.90
C ARG A 27 11.86 -14.11 30.56
N SER A 28 11.96 -14.51 29.29
CA SER A 28 11.77 -15.91 28.90
C SER A 28 13.08 -16.70 28.99
N THR A 29 12.97 -18.02 29.06
CA THR A 29 14.16 -18.90 29.11
C THR A 29 14.57 -19.32 27.70
N CYS A 30 15.77 -19.89 27.53
CA CYS A 30 16.17 -20.50 26.26
C CYS A 30 15.45 -21.84 26.00
N VAL A 31 14.93 -22.47 27.05
CA VAL A 31 14.18 -23.74 26.97
C VAL A 31 12.74 -23.48 26.56
N SER A 32 12.15 -22.37 27.00
CA SER A 32 10.80 -21.94 26.64
C SER A 32 10.84 -20.45 26.25
N PRO A 33 11.34 -20.14 25.04
CA PRO A 33 11.42 -18.77 24.57
C PRO A 33 10.03 -18.23 24.23
N THR A 34 9.76 -16.97 24.60
CA THR A 34 8.55 -16.26 24.20
C THR A 34 8.90 -15.03 23.38
N PHE A 35 8.01 -14.63 22.48
CA PHE A 35 8.21 -13.50 21.58
C PHE A 35 6.96 -12.62 21.57
N ALA A 36 7.11 -11.37 22.00
CA ALA A 36 6.00 -10.41 22.02
C ALA A 36 5.95 -9.49 20.79
N VAL A 37 7.07 -9.27 20.09
CA VAL A 37 7.19 -8.25 19.02
C VAL A 37 6.20 -8.49 17.86
N CYS A 38 6.02 -9.74 17.42
CA CYS A 38 5.18 -10.07 16.27
C CYS A 38 3.68 -9.88 16.49
N CYS A 39 3.14 -10.31 17.63
CA CYS A 39 1.68 -10.39 17.82
C CYS A 39 1.21 -9.97 19.22
N ALA A 40 2.09 -9.35 20.01
CA ALA A 40 1.83 -9.01 21.41
C ALA A 40 1.27 -10.18 22.22
N LYS A 41 1.88 -11.37 22.07
CA LYS A 41 1.48 -12.63 22.72
C LYS A 41 0.06 -13.07 22.34
N GLY A 42 -0.23 -13.07 21.04
CA GLY A 42 -1.52 -13.51 20.48
C GLY A 42 -2.65 -12.49 20.55
N LYS A 43 -2.39 -11.27 21.03
CA LYS A 43 -3.40 -10.21 21.11
C LYS A 43 -3.69 -9.57 19.76
N VAL A 44 -2.69 -9.52 18.89
CA VAL A 44 -2.83 -9.05 17.50
C VAL A 44 -3.07 -10.27 16.63
N ASN A 45 -4.24 -10.32 15.99
CA ASN A 45 -4.61 -11.36 15.05
C ASN A 45 -5.14 -10.70 13.78
N LEU A 46 -4.32 -10.67 12.74
CA LEU A 46 -4.66 -10.08 11.45
C LEU A 46 -4.87 -11.19 10.42
N PRO A 47 -5.79 -11.01 9.46
CA PRO A 47 -5.95 -11.94 8.35
C PRO A 47 -4.64 -12.04 7.56
N PRO A 48 -4.29 -13.22 7.00
CA PRO A 48 -3.14 -13.34 6.09
C PRO A 48 -3.24 -12.37 4.92
N LEU A 49 -2.10 -11.94 4.37
CA LEU A 49 -2.11 -11.18 3.11
C LEU A 49 -2.61 -12.07 1.98
N LEU A 50 -3.44 -11.53 1.11
CA LEU A 50 -3.89 -12.23 -0.08
C LEU A 50 -2.69 -12.59 -0.96
N GLN A 51 -2.69 -13.80 -1.51
CA GLN A 51 -1.61 -14.24 -2.39
C GLN A 51 -1.64 -13.44 -3.70
N PRO A 52 -0.47 -13.03 -4.22
CA PRO A 52 -0.36 -12.34 -5.49
C PRO A 52 -0.75 -13.29 -6.62
N PRO A 53 -1.22 -12.77 -7.77
CA PRO A 53 -1.48 -13.61 -8.93
C PRO A 53 -0.22 -14.37 -9.39
N PRO A 54 -0.36 -15.54 -10.05
CA PRO A 54 0.77 -16.37 -10.45
C PRO A 54 1.85 -15.61 -11.22
N TYR A 55 1.45 -14.77 -12.18
CA TYR A 55 2.38 -13.96 -12.98
C TYR A 55 3.27 -13.05 -12.12
N LEU A 56 2.69 -12.34 -11.15
CA LEU A 56 3.45 -11.49 -10.24
C LEU A 56 4.35 -12.29 -9.30
N MET A 57 3.87 -13.45 -8.83
CA MET A 57 4.67 -14.34 -7.98
C MET A 57 5.88 -14.91 -8.73
N GLU A 58 5.72 -15.25 -10.01
CA GLU A 58 6.81 -15.68 -10.88
C GLU A 58 7.85 -14.58 -11.07
N LEU A 59 7.40 -13.34 -11.31
CA LEU A 59 8.29 -12.17 -11.38
C LEU A 59 9.05 -11.93 -10.07
N TYR A 60 8.47 -12.24 -8.91
CA TYR A 60 9.14 -12.16 -7.61
C TYR A 60 10.16 -13.27 -7.35
N THR A 61 9.95 -14.48 -7.86
CA THR A 61 10.67 -15.66 -7.36
C THR A 61 11.50 -16.38 -8.41
N LEU A 62 11.10 -16.37 -9.69
CA LEU A 62 11.79 -17.12 -10.72
C LEU A 62 13.15 -16.52 -11.08
N SER A 63 14.07 -17.39 -11.46
CA SER A 63 15.35 -17.02 -12.04
C SER A 63 15.19 -16.79 -13.54
N GLY A 64 15.83 -15.76 -14.09
CA GLY A 64 15.77 -15.42 -15.52
C GLY A 64 16.00 -13.95 -15.78
N SER A 65 16.40 -13.58 -16.99
CA SER A 65 16.68 -12.17 -17.36
C SER A 65 15.48 -11.26 -17.13
N THR A 66 14.28 -11.69 -17.53
CA THR A 66 13.01 -10.95 -17.38
C THR A 66 12.69 -10.68 -15.90
N ALA A 67 12.63 -11.72 -15.08
CA ALA A 67 12.30 -11.60 -13.66
C ALA A 67 13.40 -10.81 -12.88
N ASN A 68 14.67 -10.99 -13.26
CA ASN A 68 15.78 -10.20 -12.71
C ASN A 68 15.66 -8.71 -13.07
N SER A 69 15.34 -8.40 -14.32
CA SER A 69 15.13 -7.03 -14.79
C SER A 69 13.94 -6.37 -14.07
N PHE A 70 12.81 -7.09 -13.97
CA PHE A 70 11.65 -6.64 -13.20
C PHE A 70 12.02 -6.33 -11.74
N ARG A 71 12.66 -7.26 -11.01
CA ARG A 71 13.04 -7.04 -9.61
C ARG A 71 14.03 -5.89 -9.43
N LYS A 72 14.91 -5.65 -10.42
CA LYS A 72 15.80 -4.49 -10.43
C LYS A 72 14.99 -3.18 -10.50
N ASN A 73 13.93 -3.15 -11.31
CA ASN A 73 13.15 -1.94 -11.61
C ASN A 73 11.76 -1.90 -10.95
N ILE A 74 11.45 -2.80 -10.01
CA ILE A 74 10.13 -2.97 -9.39
C ILE A 74 9.55 -1.69 -8.78
N ARG A 75 10.39 -0.81 -8.22
CA ARG A 75 9.95 0.49 -7.69
C ARG A 75 9.42 1.41 -8.79
N GLY A 76 10.02 1.36 -9.98
CA GLY A 76 9.55 2.08 -11.16
C GLY A 76 8.21 1.54 -11.64
N TYR A 77 8.08 0.21 -11.78
CA TYR A 77 6.78 -0.40 -12.11
C TYR A 77 5.68 -0.03 -11.10
N ASN A 78 5.96 -0.10 -9.80
CA ASN A 78 5.00 0.31 -8.78
C ASN A 78 4.63 1.79 -8.90
N SER A 79 5.62 2.66 -9.10
CA SER A 79 5.37 4.11 -9.26
C SER A 79 4.51 4.40 -10.49
N LEU A 80 4.76 3.69 -11.59
CA LEU A 80 3.96 3.79 -12.81
C LEU A 80 2.55 3.25 -12.64
N LEU A 81 2.29 2.35 -11.69
CA LEU A 81 0.96 1.77 -11.43
C LEU A 81 0.26 2.42 -10.23
N ALA A 82 0.92 3.27 -9.45
CA ALA A 82 0.34 3.85 -8.25
C ALA A 82 -0.86 4.75 -8.58
N CYS A 83 -1.92 4.67 -7.78
CA CYS A 83 -3.07 5.58 -7.87
C CYS A 83 -2.79 6.93 -7.18
N THR A 84 -1.74 6.98 -6.36
CA THR A 84 -1.41 8.14 -5.52
C THR A 84 0.05 8.52 -5.68
N SER A 85 0.32 9.82 -5.57
CA SER A 85 1.68 10.34 -5.53
C SER A 85 2.26 10.24 -4.13
N PHE A 86 3.57 10.03 -4.05
CA PHE A 86 4.33 10.13 -2.81
C PHE A 86 4.87 11.54 -2.65
N GLY A 87 4.59 12.17 -1.51
CA GLY A 87 5.10 13.49 -1.15
C GLY A 87 5.97 13.42 0.09
N ALA A 88 7.13 14.08 0.03
CA ALA A 88 7.98 14.37 1.17
C ALA A 88 8.77 15.65 0.88
N ASN A 89 9.13 16.41 1.92
CA ASN A 89 10.08 17.50 1.75
C ASN A 89 11.49 16.91 1.78
N VAL A 90 12.07 16.71 0.60
CA VAL A 90 13.40 16.10 0.45
C VAL A 90 14.46 17.15 0.70
N ASN A 91 15.38 16.87 1.63
CA ASN A 91 16.56 17.70 1.81
C ASN A 91 17.73 17.13 1.00
N ASP A 92 18.05 17.78 -0.12
CA ASP A 92 19.15 17.40 -1.02
C ASP A 92 20.54 17.80 -0.52
N GLU A 93 20.64 18.55 0.58
CA GLU A 93 21.92 19.01 1.14
C GLU A 93 22.86 17.85 1.54
N PHE A 94 22.31 16.66 1.78
CA PHE A 94 23.08 15.48 2.23
C PHE A 94 23.46 14.51 1.10
N GLN A 95 23.23 14.85 -0.17
CA GLN A 95 23.67 14.05 -1.32
C GLN A 95 25.21 14.16 -1.52
N THR A 96 25.95 13.53 -0.61
CA THR A 96 27.42 13.44 -0.69
C THR A 96 27.86 12.21 -1.50
N ARG A 97 29.11 12.21 -2.00
CA ARG A 97 29.71 11.03 -2.66
C ARG A 97 29.85 9.89 -1.65
N GLY A 98 28.96 8.89 -1.72
CA GLY A 98 28.90 7.75 -0.80
C GLY A 98 27.61 6.95 -0.95
N VAL A 99 27.19 6.26 0.13
CA VAL A 99 25.87 5.60 0.19
C VAL A 99 24.80 6.64 -0.09
N SER A 100 23.90 6.36 -1.05
CA SER A 100 22.80 7.25 -1.39
C SER A 100 21.89 7.42 -0.18
N ASN A 101 21.91 8.60 0.41
CA ASN A 101 21.10 8.96 1.57
C ASN A 101 19.85 9.71 1.06
N PHE A 102 18.67 9.18 1.34
CA PHE A 102 17.41 9.89 1.14
C PHE A 102 17.03 10.53 2.47
N SER A 103 17.08 11.86 2.54
CA SER A 103 16.77 12.63 3.74
C SER A 103 15.45 13.36 3.55
N ILE A 104 14.53 13.14 4.48
CA ILE A 104 13.23 13.81 4.49
C ILE A 104 13.14 14.75 5.70
N HIS A 105 12.62 15.95 5.47
CA HIS A 105 12.25 16.87 6.52
C HIS A 105 10.74 16.82 6.75
N GLY A 106 10.32 16.62 7.99
CA GLY A 106 8.90 16.58 8.34
C GLY A 106 8.23 15.24 8.05
N GLN A 107 7.18 15.24 7.23
CA GLN A 107 6.23 14.13 7.09
C GLN A 107 6.30 13.51 5.69
N VAL A 108 6.13 12.18 5.64
CA VAL A 108 5.78 11.48 4.40
C VAL A 108 4.26 11.48 4.28
N TYR A 109 3.75 11.68 3.08
CA TYR A 109 2.32 11.69 2.84
C TYR A 109 2.01 11.23 1.41
N HIS A 110 0.83 10.62 1.23
CA HIS A 110 0.32 10.30 -0.10
C HIS A 110 -0.68 11.37 -0.53
N LEU A 111 -0.58 11.84 -1.77
CA LEU A 111 -1.56 12.74 -2.36
C LEU A 111 -2.33 12.07 -3.49
N ILE A 112 -3.61 12.39 -3.58
CA ILE A 112 -4.50 12.00 -4.67
C ILE A 112 -5.16 13.25 -5.27
N GLY A 113 -5.27 13.27 -6.59
CA GLY A 113 -5.87 14.39 -7.32
C GLY A 113 -7.32 14.11 -7.73
N SER A 114 -7.91 15.07 -8.45
CA SER A 114 -9.18 14.91 -9.15
C SER A 114 -9.17 13.72 -10.12
N LEU A 115 -10.36 13.23 -10.47
CA LEU A 115 -10.56 12.06 -11.34
C LEU A 115 -10.08 12.31 -12.78
N LEU A 116 -10.18 13.56 -13.26
CA LEU A 116 -9.71 13.98 -14.57
C LEU A 116 -8.63 15.07 -14.43
N PRO A 117 -7.68 15.14 -15.39
CA PRO A 117 -6.73 16.24 -15.44
C PRO A 117 -7.43 17.57 -15.74
N GLU A 118 -6.84 18.67 -15.26
CA GLU A 118 -7.21 20.01 -15.72
C GLU A 118 -6.89 20.18 -17.21
N GLU A 119 -7.57 21.11 -17.86
CA GLU A 119 -7.39 21.37 -19.29
C GLU A 119 -5.92 21.66 -19.63
N GLY A 120 -5.37 20.92 -20.60
CA GLY A 120 -3.97 21.03 -21.02
C GLY A 120 -2.94 20.38 -20.10
N GLN A 121 -3.34 19.79 -18.97
CA GLN A 121 -2.44 19.05 -18.10
C GLN A 121 -2.30 17.58 -18.52
N VAL A 122 -1.10 17.02 -18.33
CA VAL A 122 -0.85 15.59 -18.56
C VAL A 122 -1.47 14.79 -17.41
N PRO A 123 -2.24 13.71 -17.68
CA PRO A 123 -2.82 12.86 -16.64
C PRO A 123 -1.73 12.20 -15.78
N LYS A 124 -1.98 12.08 -14.47
CA LYS A 124 -1.04 11.47 -13.51
C LYS A 124 -1.75 10.52 -12.55
N PHE A 125 -1.05 9.46 -12.13
CA PHE A 125 -1.50 8.51 -11.11
C PHE A 125 -2.90 7.93 -11.39
N ALA A 126 -3.89 8.11 -10.50
CA ALA A 126 -5.25 7.61 -10.68
C ALA A 126 -5.89 8.02 -12.01
N GLN A 127 -5.59 9.23 -12.51
CA GLN A 127 -6.15 9.75 -13.76
C GLN A 127 -5.74 8.92 -14.97
N LEU A 128 -4.61 8.20 -14.91
CA LEU A 128 -4.15 7.33 -16.01
C LEU A 128 -5.04 6.09 -16.19
N TYR A 129 -5.85 5.73 -15.19
CA TYR A 129 -6.85 4.67 -15.31
C TYR A 129 -8.17 5.17 -15.90
N ILE A 130 -8.31 6.50 -16.08
CA ILE A 130 -9.54 7.17 -16.51
C ILE A 130 -9.36 7.82 -17.88
N TYR A 131 -8.29 8.59 -18.05
CA TYR A 131 -8.05 9.43 -19.22
C TYR A 131 -7.20 8.72 -20.28
N ASP A 132 -7.67 8.70 -21.54
CA ASP A 132 -6.97 8.18 -22.73
C ASP A 132 -6.29 6.81 -22.49
N THR A 133 -7.10 5.80 -22.19
CA THR A 133 -6.59 4.46 -21.89
C THR A 133 -6.02 3.74 -23.11
N GLU A 134 -6.37 4.16 -24.33
CA GLU A 134 -5.76 3.64 -25.57
C GLU A 134 -4.24 3.90 -25.62
N ASN A 135 -3.79 4.97 -24.97
CA ASN A 135 -2.38 5.34 -24.90
C ASN A 135 -1.79 5.21 -23.49
N GLU A 136 -2.45 4.53 -22.56
CA GLU A 136 -2.08 4.49 -21.14
C GLU A 136 -0.61 4.10 -20.91
N ILE A 137 -0.12 3.06 -21.62
CA ILE A 137 1.29 2.63 -21.52
C ILE A 137 2.24 3.71 -22.00
N ARG A 138 1.94 4.32 -23.15
CA ARG A 138 2.76 5.39 -23.72
C ARG A 138 2.79 6.58 -22.75
N ASN A 139 1.64 6.93 -22.19
CA ASN A 139 1.50 8.01 -21.22
C ASN A 139 2.31 7.69 -19.94
N ARG A 140 2.21 6.46 -19.40
CA ARG A 140 2.99 6.00 -18.24
C ARG A 140 4.49 6.03 -18.50
N LEU A 141 4.96 5.47 -19.61
CA LEU A 141 6.39 5.44 -19.95
C LEU A 141 6.98 6.85 -20.18
N ASN A 142 6.18 7.79 -20.69
CA ASN A 142 6.59 9.18 -20.85
C ASN A 142 6.75 9.92 -19.51
N ILE A 143 6.13 9.44 -18.42
CA ILE A 143 6.17 10.09 -17.10
C ILE A 143 7.42 9.66 -16.29
N MET A 144 7.91 8.42 -16.41
CA MET A 144 9.09 7.95 -15.66
C MET A 144 9.94 6.89 -16.37
N MET A 145 11.26 7.10 -16.29
CA MET A 145 12.39 6.18 -16.47
C MET A 145 12.68 5.57 -17.86
N HIS A 146 13.92 5.74 -18.30
CA HIS A 146 14.61 4.82 -19.21
C HIS A 146 14.85 3.50 -18.43
N ASP A 147 14.57 2.33 -19.03
CA ASP A 147 14.75 0.95 -18.50
C ASP A 147 13.49 0.21 -17.99
N ILE A 148 12.28 0.73 -18.21
CA ILE A 148 11.03 -0.03 -18.00
C ILE A 148 10.70 -0.86 -19.25
N ASP A 149 10.43 -2.15 -19.07
CA ASP A 149 9.99 -3.05 -20.14
C ASP A 149 8.47 -2.88 -20.32
N SER A 150 8.07 -2.35 -21.48
CA SER A 150 6.66 -2.11 -21.82
C SER A 150 5.83 -3.39 -21.84
N THR A 151 6.44 -4.54 -22.15
CA THR A 151 5.75 -5.84 -22.19
C THR A 151 5.41 -6.31 -20.77
N ILE A 152 6.36 -6.17 -19.84
CA ILE A 152 6.09 -6.47 -18.42
C ILE A 152 5.01 -5.53 -17.89
N LEU A 153 5.09 -4.23 -18.20
CA LEU A 153 4.09 -3.25 -17.75
C LEU A 153 2.68 -3.60 -18.25
N GLN A 154 2.54 -3.90 -19.55
CA GLN A 154 1.26 -4.32 -20.14
C GLN A 154 0.70 -5.57 -19.45
N ASN A 155 1.54 -6.58 -19.21
CA ASN A 155 1.11 -7.81 -18.55
C ASN A 155 0.70 -7.57 -17.10
N LEU A 156 1.37 -6.66 -16.39
CA LEU A 156 0.98 -6.25 -15.04
C LEU A 156 -0.38 -5.54 -15.04
N GLN A 157 -0.65 -4.65 -16.00
CA GLN A 157 -1.96 -4.00 -16.14
C GLN A 157 -3.05 -5.04 -16.43
N ASN A 158 -2.87 -5.87 -17.45
CA ASN A 158 -3.82 -6.93 -17.81
C ASN A 158 -4.13 -7.87 -16.63
N MET A 159 -3.15 -8.10 -15.76
CA MET A 159 -3.30 -8.88 -14.54
C MET A 159 -4.05 -8.13 -13.43
N LEU A 160 -3.79 -6.84 -13.26
CA LEU A 160 -4.33 -6.01 -12.17
C LEU A 160 -5.77 -5.55 -12.43
N ASP A 161 -6.09 -5.19 -13.67
CA ASP A 161 -7.41 -4.70 -14.09
C ASP A 161 -8.58 -5.56 -13.58
N PRO A 162 -8.57 -6.90 -13.71
CA PRO A 162 -9.68 -7.73 -13.25
C PRO A 162 -9.69 -8.03 -11.74
N ILE A 163 -8.64 -7.69 -10.98
CA ILE A 163 -8.50 -8.14 -9.58
C ILE A 163 -8.32 -7.01 -8.55
N ASN A 164 -7.90 -5.82 -8.99
CA ASN A 164 -7.62 -4.72 -8.08
C ASN A 164 -8.89 -3.87 -7.95
N PRO A 165 -9.53 -3.83 -6.77
CA PRO A 165 -10.80 -3.15 -6.62
C PRO A 165 -10.70 -1.65 -6.88
N TYR A 166 -9.58 -1.00 -6.53
CA TYR A 166 -9.38 0.43 -6.77
C TYR A 166 -9.27 0.73 -8.26
N ILE A 167 -8.49 -0.06 -9.01
CA ILE A 167 -8.37 0.08 -10.47
C ILE A 167 -9.74 -0.14 -11.12
N GLN A 168 -10.50 -1.15 -10.69
CA GLN A 168 -11.86 -1.38 -11.16
C GLN A 168 -12.77 -0.16 -10.94
N THR A 169 -12.73 0.47 -9.76
CA THR A 169 -13.53 1.67 -9.48
C THR A 169 -13.14 2.84 -10.41
N PHE A 170 -11.84 3.03 -10.67
CA PHE A 170 -11.39 4.06 -11.63
C PHE A 170 -11.81 3.72 -13.07
N GLN A 171 -11.75 2.45 -13.47
CA GLN A 171 -12.22 2.02 -14.80
C GLN A 171 -13.75 2.17 -14.95
N GLN A 172 -14.53 1.86 -13.91
CA GLN A 172 -15.97 2.13 -13.92
C GLN A 172 -16.25 3.64 -14.07
N THR A 173 -15.43 4.48 -13.43
CA THR A 173 -15.51 5.94 -13.58
C THR A 173 -15.23 6.38 -15.02
N ARG A 174 -14.21 5.80 -15.67
CA ARG A 174 -13.94 6.00 -17.11
C ARG A 174 -15.16 5.67 -17.95
N ASP A 175 -15.75 4.50 -17.73
CA ASP A 175 -16.86 4.01 -18.54
C ASP A 175 -18.09 4.94 -18.41
N ILE A 176 -18.29 5.55 -17.24
CA ILE A 176 -19.31 6.60 -17.02
C ILE A 176 -19.00 7.85 -17.85
N PHE A 177 -17.75 8.33 -17.85
CA PHE A 177 -17.36 9.50 -18.66
C PHE A 177 -17.48 9.25 -20.17
N GLN A 178 -17.17 8.03 -20.63
CA GLN A 178 -17.29 7.66 -22.04
C GLN A 178 -18.74 7.53 -22.50
N THR A 179 -19.65 7.13 -21.60
CA THR A 179 -21.08 7.00 -21.92
C THR A 179 -21.86 8.31 -21.79
N SER A 180 -21.34 9.28 -21.03
CA SER A 180 -21.96 10.59 -20.84
C SER A 180 -20.90 11.69 -20.68
N GLU A 181 -20.57 12.36 -21.79
CA GLU A 181 -19.54 13.42 -21.84
C GLU A 181 -19.83 14.62 -20.90
N THR A 182 -21.08 14.81 -20.47
CA THR A 182 -21.50 15.92 -19.60
C THR A 182 -21.66 15.53 -18.13
N SER A 183 -21.42 14.27 -17.77
CA SER A 183 -21.59 13.82 -16.38
C SER A 183 -20.44 14.29 -15.50
N ASN A 184 -20.76 15.08 -14.48
CA ASN A 184 -19.90 15.17 -13.30
C ASN A 184 -19.97 13.85 -12.54
N VAL A 185 -18.84 13.39 -12.02
CA VAL A 185 -18.75 12.16 -11.23
C VAL A 185 -18.03 12.49 -9.94
N SER A 186 -18.59 11.99 -8.84
CA SER A 186 -17.94 11.99 -7.54
C SER A 186 -17.70 10.56 -7.10
N MET A 187 -16.50 10.31 -6.58
CA MET A 187 -16.08 9.03 -6.03
C MET A 187 -15.77 9.22 -4.54
N VAL A 188 -16.36 8.38 -3.69
CA VAL A 188 -16.02 8.32 -2.26
C VAL A 188 -15.31 7.00 -2.01
N ILE A 189 -14.06 7.03 -1.56
CA ILE A 189 -13.36 5.85 -1.06
C ILE A 189 -13.55 5.83 0.46
N TYR A 190 -14.16 4.76 0.96
CA TYR A 190 -14.56 4.66 2.35
C TYR A 190 -13.40 4.39 3.29
N SER A 191 -13.40 5.10 4.42
CA SER A 191 -12.51 4.86 5.56
C SER A 191 -13.06 3.83 6.53
N ASP A 192 -14.39 3.73 6.61
CA ASP A 192 -15.07 2.75 7.44
C ASP A 192 -15.14 1.40 6.74
N ARG A 193 -14.57 0.39 7.38
CA ARG A 193 -14.60 -1.02 6.95
C ARG A 193 -15.48 -1.88 7.86
N THR A 194 -16.18 -1.26 8.81
CA THR A 194 -16.97 -1.95 9.85
C THR A 194 -18.34 -2.41 9.38
N GLN A 195 -18.86 -1.89 8.27
CA GLN A 195 -20.10 -2.37 7.66
C GLN A 195 -19.96 -3.73 6.96
N ASP A 196 -18.73 -4.21 6.77
CA ASP A 196 -18.49 -5.51 6.15
C ASP A 196 -18.64 -6.64 7.19
N LEU A 197 -19.88 -7.09 7.37
CA LEU A 197 -20.25 -8.29 8.14
C LEU A 197 -19.70 -9.58 7.52
N HIS A 198 -18.97 -9.52 6.40
CA HIS A 198 -18.24 -10.64 5.82
C HIS A 198 -16.74 -10.49 6.08
N ARG A 199 -16.37 -10.71 7.34
CA ARG A 199 -14.98 -10.93 7.74
C ARG A 199 -14.33 -11.90 6.75
N TYR A 200 -13.23 -11.44 6.13
CA TYR A 200 -12.25 -12.24 5.37
C TYR A 200 -12.44 -12.41 3.84
N ASN A 201 -13.32 -11.65 3.17
CA ASN A 201 -13.38 -11.66 1.70
C ASN A 201 -12.34 -10.74 1.03
N THR A 202 -12.04 -10.98 -0.25
CA THR A 202 -11.27 -10.05 -1.08
C THR A 202 -12.11 -8.79 -1.29
N PRO A 203 -11.59 -7.57 -1.03
CA PRO A 203 -12.39 -6.36 -1.19
C PRO A 203 -12.88 -6.21 -2.63
N THR A 204 -14.16 -5.89 -2.82
CA THR A 204 -14.72 -5.56 -4.14
C THR A 204 -14.77 -4.05 -4.35
N SER A 205 -14.90 -3.60 -5.60
CA SER A 205 -14.98 -2.17 -5.93
C SER A 205 -16.13 -1.46 -5.21
N SER A 206 -17.25 -2.14 -4.98
CA SER A 206 -18.39 -1.60 -4.23
C SER A 206 -18.17 -1.53 -2.72
N ASP A 207 -17.33 -2.41 -2.16
CA ASP A 207 -17.02 -2.39 -0.72
C ASP A 207 -16.09 -1.23 -0.37
N ILE A 208 -15.19 -0.90 -1.31
CA ILE A 208 -14.15 0.10 -1.06
C ILE A 208 -14.56 1.52 -1.43
N ALA A 209 -15.49 1.68 -2.37
CA ALA A 209 -15.84 2.98 -2.91
C ALA A 209 -17.25 3.01 -3.50
N ALA A 210 -17.85 4.21 -3.51
CA ALA A 210 -19.09 4.49 -4.23
C ALA A 210 -18.87 5.54 -5.32
N LEU A 211 -19.61 5.36 -6.43
CA LEU A 211 -19.67 6.28 -7.56
C LEU A 211 -21.03 6.96 -7.60
N MET A 212 -21.03 8.28 -7.76
CA MET A 212 -22.23 9.10 -7.86
C MET A 212 -22.16 10.00 -9.08
N ILE A 213 -23.25 10.05 -9.85
CA ILE A 213 -23.40 10.98 -10.98
C ILE A 213 -23.90 12.31 -10.41
N GLY A 214 -23.15 13.38 -10.66
CA GLY A 214 -23.35 14.71 -10.11
C GLY A 214 -22.07 15.32 -9.54
N ASP A 215 -22.17 16.56 -9.09
CA ASP A 215 -21.05 17.33 -8.51
C ASP A 215 -20.74 16.95 -7.05
N GLY A 216 -21.52 16.05 -6.44
CA GLY A 216 -21.32 15.54 -5.08
C GLY A 216 -21.39 16.61 -3.99
N HIS A 217 -22.06 17.74 -4.24
CA HIS A 217 -22.16 18.84 -3.27
C HIS A 217 -22.92 18.45 -2.00
N ASP A 218 -23.87 17.51 -2.09
CA ASP A 218 -24.65 17.02 -0.94
C ASP A 218 -23.95 15.88 -0.18
N ILE A 219 -22.73 15.50 -0.58
CA ILE A 219 -21.97 14.43 0.09
C ILE A 219 -21.24 15.04 1.28
N GLU A 220 -21.62 14.65 2.49
CA GLU A 220 -20.82 14.84 3.70
C GLU A 220 -19.97 13.57 3.92
N PRO A 221 -18.72 13.51 3.42
CA PRO A 221 -17.84 12.38 3.71
C PRO A 221 -17.63 12.27 5.21
N LEU A 222 -17.57 11.04 5.73
CA LEU A 222 -17.17 10.84 7.12
C LEU A 222 -15.74 11.36 7.30
N ASN A 223 -15.35 11.66 8.54
CA ASN A 223 -14.12 12.38 8.94
C ASN A 223 -12.78 11.88 8.32
N ARG A 224 -12.76 10.74 7.62
CA ARG A 224 -11.58 10.18 6.97
C ARG A 224 -11.80 9.72 5.53
N ASP A 225 -13.01 9.75 4.98
CA ASP A 225 -13.25 9.27 3.61
C ASP A 225 -12.52 10.14 2.58
N ILE A 226 -12.15 9.56 1.45
CA ILE A 226 -11.49 10.27 0.34
C ILE A 226 -12.55 10.61 -0.70
N LEU A 227 -12.86 11.90 -0.85
CA LEU A 227 -13.80 12.39 -1.86
C LEU A 227 -13.04 12.94 -3.07
N LEU A 228 -13.15 12.24 -4.19
CA LEU A 228 -12.61 12.66 -5.48
C LEU A 228 -13.75 13.19 -6.37
N ARG A 229 -13.50 14.32 -7.03
CA ARG A 229 -14.44 14.93 -7.99
C ARG A 229 -13.83 14.94 -9.38
N SER A 230 -14.65 15.11 -10.42
CA SER A 230 -14.20 15.16 -11.82
C SER A 230 -13.01 16.09 -12.03
N TYR A 231 -13.18 17.38 -11.73
CA TYR A 231 -12.15 18.42 -11.96
C TYR A 231 -11.77 19.19 -10.69
N GLU A 232 -12.60 19.13 -9.65
CA GLU A 232 -12.44 19.90 -8.42
C GLU A 232 -11.66 19.12 -7.34
N GLY A 233 -11.20 19.85 -6.33
CA GLY A 233 -10.62 19.27 -5.11
C GLY A 233 -9.08 19.30 -5.06
N GLY A 234 -8.41 19.57 -6.17
CA GLY A 234 -6.95 19.68 -6.24
C GLY A 234 -6.23 18.44 -5.72
N LEU A 235 -4.96 18.60 -5.32
CA LEU A 235 -4.23 17.53 -4.65
C LEU A 235 -4.63 17.47 -3.17
N GLN A 236 -5.22 16.35 -2.77
CA GLN A 236 -5.66 16.06 -1.42
C GLN A 236 -4.69 15.10 -0.74
N ARG A 237 -4.39 15.35 0.54
CA ARG A 237 -3.60 14.43 1.36
C ARG A 237 -4.48 13.31 1.90
N ILE A 238 -4.10 12.08 1.61
CA ILE A 238 -4.73 10.90 2.22
C ILE A 238 -4.23 10.77 3.66
N SER A 239 -5.16 10.58 4.59
CA SER A 239 -4.80 10.29 5.98
C SER A 239 -4.01 8.99 6.08
N GLU A 240 -2.90 9.02 6.81
CA GLU A 240 -2.11 7.82 7.12
C GLU A 240 -2.90 6.78 7.94
N LEU A 241 -4.04 7.19 8.52
CA LEU A 241 -4.96 6.34 9.27
C LEU A 241 -6.02 5.67 8.37
N HIS A 242 -6.01 5.96 7.06
CA HIS A 242 -6.95 5.42 6.09
C HIS A 242 -6.54 4.01 5.66
N PRO A 243 -7.47 3.02 5.64
CA PRO A 243 -7.16 1.66 5.23
C PRO A 243 -6.59 1.58 3.80
N SER A 244 -7.08 2.44 2.89
CA SER A 244 -6.58 2.52 1.51
C SER A 244 -5.23 3.21 1.33
N TYR A 245 -4.61 3.78 2.38
CA TYR A 245 -3.37 4.55 2.27
C TYR A 245 -2.22 3.75 1.65
N ASP A 246 -2.03 2.51 2.11
CA ASP A 246 -0.98 1.61 1.63
C ASP A 246 -1.34 1.03 0.23
N PRO A 247 -2.52 0.41 0.00
CA PRO A 247 -2.83 -0.24 -1.28
C PRO A 247 -2.97 0.73 -2.46
N LEU A 248 -3.38 1.99 -2.25
CA LEU A 248 -3.43 2.99 -3.32
C LEU A 248 -2.04 3.44 -3.82
N HIS A 249 -0.98 3.18 -3.06
CA HIS A 249 0.39 3.55 -3.44
C HIS A 249 1.24 2.32 -3.79
N TYR A 250 1.12 1.24 -3.03
CA TYR A 250 1.91 0.02 -3.17
C TYR A 250 1.15 -1.09 -3.92
N ILE A 251 0.68 -0.79 -5.13
CA ILE A 251 -0.18 -1.67 -5.94
C ILE A 251 0.43 -3.05 -6.15
N LEU A 252 1.76 -3.15 -6.32
CA LEU A 252 2.42 -4.45 -6.49
C LEU A 252 2.56 -5.23 -5.17
N LEU A 253 2.50 -4.58 -4.01
CA LEU A 253 2.43 -5.27 -2.70
C LEU A 253 0.99 -5.59 -2.28
N PHE A 254 0.00 -4.93 -2.86
CA PHE A 254 -1.41 -5.12 -2.56
C PHE A 254 -2.24 -5.23 -3.85
N PRO A 255 -1.95 -6.23 -4.72
CA PRO A 255 -2.57 -6.33 -6.04
C PRO A 255 -4.09 -6.51 -5.96
N LYS A 256 -4.59 -7.07 -4.85
CA LYS A 256 -6.02 -7.27 -4.54
C LYS A 256 -6.57 -6.25 -3.56
N GLY A 257 -5.81 -5.21 -3.25
CA GLY A 257 -6.26 -4.10 -2.41
C GLY A 257 -6.38 -4.40 -0.92
N ASP A 258 -5.62 -5.36 -0.36
CA ASP A 258 -5.62 -5.62 1.09
C ASP A 258 -5.47 -4.31 1.87
N ASP A 259 -6.35 -4.11 2.85
CA ASP A 259 -6.33 -2.89 3.64
C ASP A 259 -5.03 -2.77 4.45
N GLY A 260 -4.49 -1.55 4.44
CA GLY A 260 -3.45 -1.12 5.35
C GLY A 260 -3.95 -0.95 6.78
N TRP A 261 -3.11 -0.40 7.65
CA TRP A 261 -3.51 -0.13 9.01
C TRP A 261 -4.55 0.99 9.08
N HIS A 262 -5.60 0.79 9.91
CA HIS A 262 -6.54 1.83 10.30
C HIS A 262 -6.82 1.77 11.81
N ALA A 263 -7.33 2.87 12.36
CA ALA A 263 -7.41 3.05 13.80
C ALA A 263 -8.44 2.15 14.51
N ASP A 264 -9.31 1.45 13.78
CA ASP A 264 -10.48 0.73 14.31
C ASP A 264 -10.25 -0.80 14.38
N ILE A 265 -9.03 -1.27 14.09
CA ILE A 265 -8.66 -2.70 14.18
C ILE A 265 -8.68 -3.18 15.65
N PRO A 266 -9.47 -4.22 15.99
CA PRO A 266 -9.62 -4.68 17.37
C PRO A 266 -8.38 -5.42 17.88
N LEU A 267 -8.03 -5.20 19.15
CA LEU A 267 -7.00 -5.92 19.89
C LEU A 267 -7.65 -6.92 20.84
N ALA A 268 -7.26 -8.20 20.76
CA ALA A 268 -7.82 -9.25 21.61
C ALA A 268 -7.31 -9.17 23.06
N GLY A 269 -8.19 -9.47 24.02
CA GLY A 269 -7.81 -9.76 25.41
C GLY A 269 -7.17 -8.60 26.18
N SER A 270 -7.51 -7.34 25.86
CA SER A 270 -7.04 -6.17 26.60
C SER A 270 -8.21 -5.26 27.00
N THR A 271 -8.32 -4.98 28.30
CA THR A 271 -9.35 -4.10 28.87
C THR A 271 -8.96 -2.61 28.82
N LEU A 272 -7.66 -2.31 28.85
CA LEU A 272 -7.13 -0.94 28.84
C LEU A 272 -6.96 -0.37 27.43
N ARG A 273 -6.59 -1.22 26.44
CA ARG A 273 -6.41 -0.81 25.05
C ARG A 273 -7.12 -1.79 24.15
N THR A 274 -8.17 -1.32 23.49
CA THR A 274 -9.05 -2.17 22.66
C THR A 274 -8.64 -2.25 21.20
N ARG A 275 -7.59 -1.51 20.79
CA ARG A 275 -7.23 -1.34 19.38
C ARG A 275 -5.76 -1.65 19.09
N VAL A 276 -5.50 -2.17 17.90
CA VAL A 276 -4.15 -2.49 17.40
C VAL A 276 -3.44 -1.19 17.03
N THR A 277 -2.28 -0.96 17.63
CA THR A 277 -1.43 0.19 17.24
C THR A 277 -0.78 -0.04 15.89
N GLN A 278 -0.44 1.04 15.20
CA GLN A 278 0.25 0.99 13.91
C GLN A 278 1.56 0.19 13.96
N MET A 279 2.36 0.38 15.03
CA MET A 279 3.58 -0.42 15.25
C MET A 279 3.28 -1.92 15.39
N GLN A 280 2.22 -2.28 16.12
CA GLN A 280 1.83 -3.70 16.25
C GLN A 280 1.34 -4.30 14.94
N PHE A 281 0.62 -3.53 14.13
CA PHE A 281 0.15 -3.98 12.82
C PHE A 281 1.32 -4.28 11.89
N TYR A 282 2.25 -3.33 11.73
CA TYR A 282 3.39 -3.53 10.85
C TYR A 282 4.39 -4.55 11.42
N SER A 283 4.57 -4.62 12.75
CA SER A 283 5.36 -5.71 13.36
C SER A 283 4.75 -7.08 13.06
N TYR A 284 3.43 -7.20 13.06
CA TYR A 284 2.76 -8.44 12.67
C TYR A 284 2.95 -8.74 11.18
N ARG A 285 2.70 -7.77 10.29
CA ARG A 285 2.77 -7.95 8.84
C ARG A 285 4.18 -8.25 8.31
N LEU A 286 5.20 -7.64 8.91
CA LEU A 286 6.58 -7.72 8.40
C LEU A 286 7.38 -8.90 8.96
N GLN A 287 6.92 -9.53 10.05
CA GLN A 287 7.62 -10.67 10.63
C GLN A 287 7.55 -11.89 9.72
N ILE A 288 8.68 -12.56 9.51
CA ILE A 288 8.80 -13.71 8.60
C ILE A 288 7.97 -14.90 9.10
N ARG A 289 7.07 -15.44 8.26
CA ARG A 289 6.38 -16.72 8.47
C ARG A 289 6.59 -17.67 7.29
N ASN A 290 6.25 -18.94 7.50
CA ASN A 290 6.15 -19.88 6.39
C ASN A 290 4.97 -19.49 5.49
N GLY A 291 5.21 -19.40 4.17
CA GLY A 291 4.16 -19.08 3.20
C GLY A 291 3.92 -17.58 2.98
N ASP A 292 4.62 -16.71 3.73
CA ASP A 292 4.63 -15.27 3.42
C ASP A 292 5.40 -15.03 2.11
N TRP A 293 4.80 -14.21 1.25
CA TRP A 293 5.33 -13.88 -0.07
C TRP A 293 5.87 -12.45 -0.14
N ILE A 294 5.45 -11.56 0.76
CA ILE A 294 5.69 -10.12 0.64
C ILE A 294 7.19 -9.78 0.62
N GLN A 295 8.03 -10.57 1.30
CA GLN A 295 9.48 -10.37 1.29
C GLN A 295 10.10 -10.64 -0.09
N SER A 296 9.45 -11.46 -0.93
CA SER A 296 9.90 -11.77 -2.30
C SER A 296 9.81 -10.56 -3.24
N ALA A 297 9.06 -9.50 -2.88
CA ALA A 297 9.05 -8.24 -3.62
C ALA A 297 10.35 -7.41 -3.45
N GLY A 298 11.30 -7.87 -2.63
CA GLY A 298 12.68 -7.38 -2.62
C GLY A 298 12.82 -5.87 -2.40
N ARG A 299 13.28 -5.13 -3.43
CA ARG A 299 13.53 -3.69 -3.32
C ARG A 299 12.28 -2.88 -3.00
N LEU A 300 11.10 -3.30 -3.48
CA LEU A 300 9.84 -2.63 -3.18
C LEU A 300 9.43 -2.88 -1.72
N TYR A 301 9.56 -4.11 -1.24
CA TYR A 301 9.34 -4.45 0.17
C TYR A 301 10.25 -3.66 1.12
N GLN A 302 11.53 -3.49 0.76
CA GLN A 302 12.46 -2.67 1.53
C GLN A 302 12.02 -1.21 1.62
N GLN A 303 11.53 -0.64 0.52
CA GLN A 303 10.99 0.73 0.52
C GLN A 303 9.76 0.81 1.42
N TYR A 304 8.82 -0.14 1.26
CA TYR A 304 7.63 -0.23 2.08
C TYR A 304 7.94 -0.26 3.58
N ILE A 305 8.92 -1.06 4.03
CA ILE A 305 9.33 -1.10 5.44
C ILE A 305 9.77 0.28 5.94
N VAL A 306 10.62 0.97 5.18
CA VAL A 306 11.14 2.30 5.56
C VAL A 306 10.00 3.32 5.65
N ASP A 307 9.09 3.30 4.68
CA ASP A 307 7.94 4.20 4.66
C ASP A 307 6.98 3.92 5.83
N GLN A 308 6.73 2.65 6.15
CA GLN A 308 5.90 2.30 7.30
C GLN A 308 6.54 2.70 8.62
N TYR A 309 7.87 2.62 8.72
CA TYR A 309 8.59 3.12 9.89
C TYR A 309 8.46 4.65 10.02
N ALA A 310 8.65 5.41 8.94
CA ALA A 310 8.45 6.85 8.93
C ALA A 310 7.01 7.24 9.32
N LYS A 311 6.02 6.52 8.78
CA LYS A 311 4.59 6.67 9.10
C LYS A 311 4.31 6.42 10.59
N ILE A 312 4.95 5.42 11.20
CA ILE A 312 4.83 5.14 12.65
C ILE A 312 5.42 6.28 13.48
N GLU A 313 6.63 6.75 13.16
CA GLU A 313 7.28 7.83 13.90
C GLU A 313 6.49 9.14 13.77
N GLN A 314 5.93 9.42 12.59
CA GLN A 314 5.03 10.54 12.38
C GLN A 314 3.77 10.47 13.25
N ASN A 315 3.14 9.30 13.35
CA ASN A 315 1.98 9.11 14.23
C ASN A 315 2.33 9.39 15.70
N ARG A 316 3.49 8.91 16.15
CA ARG A 316 4.01 9.19 17.51
C ARG A 316 4.26 10.68 17.76
N LEU A 317 4.75 11.41 16.76
CA LEU A 317 4.95 12.86 16.86
C LEU A 317 3.63 13.63 16.87
N ASN A 318 2.64 13.20 16.08
CA ASN A 318 1.30 13.81 16.10
C ASN A 318 0.61 13.65 17.46
N TYR A 319 0.87 12.57 18.20
CA TYR A 319 0.37 12.41 19.57
C TYR A 319 0.89 13.48 20.54
N LEU A 320 2.03 14.10 20.26
CA LEU A 320 2.62 15.16 21.09
C LEU A 320 2.17 16.57 20.73
N ARG A 321 1.43 16.73 19.63
CA ARG A 321 0.88 18.02 19.18
C ARG A 321 -0.55 18.18 19.66
#